data_AF-Q18764-F1
#
_entry.id   AF-Q18764-F1
#
_cell.length_a   1.000
_cell.length_b   1.000
_cell.length_c   1.000
_cell.angle_alpha   90.00
_cell.angle_beta   90.00
_cell.angle_gamma   90.00
#
_symmetry.space_group_name_H-M   'P 1'
#
loop_
_entity.id
_entity.type
_entity.pdbx_description
1 polymer ?
#
loop_
_entity_poly.entity_id
_entity_poly.type
_entity_poly.pdbx_seq_one_letter_code
_entity_poly.pdbx_strand_id
1 'polypeptide(L)'
;MASLAKSIVLTAIGEGRVSVDKIKAFIPRVPMNDLFRLKCEMAVALREARPQDVLMMSENLQASEDDLTFINNMIKCAHNQISMDNAFLALGLVPPLPATFCSAASIDNNAVKSCKNKSTTLHAKILLSKEVRFQLTMKFERNCGVFSKAEIQTLAEKYNMTCKQIKQYFRNLRFRSKGHDSMKMSSK
;
A
#
# COMPACT_ATOMS: atom_id res chain seq x y z
N MET A 1 -6.49 11.68 -31.88
CA MET A 1 -5.02 11.81 -31.66
C MET A 1 -4.64 11.83 -30.18
N ALA A 2 -5.14 12.79 -29.38
CA ALA A 2 -4.73 12.92 -27.96
C ALA A 2 -5.01 11.68 -27.08
N SER A 3 -6.16 11.00 -27.28
CA SER A 3 -6.52 9.79 -26.51
C SER A 3 -5.54 8.63 -26.72
N LEU A 4 -5.12 8.37 -27.97
CA LEU A 4 -4.16 7.31 -28.29
C LEU A 4 -2.78 7.58 -27.67
N ALA A 5 -2.29 8.83 -27.78
CA ALA A 5 -1.02 9.21 -27.18
C ALA A 5 -1.03 9.03 -25.65
N LYS A 6 -2.13 9.43 -24.98
CA LYS A 6 -2.33 9.20 -23.54
C LYS A 6 -2.31 7.71 -23.21
N SER A 7 -3.01 6.88 -23.98
CA SER A 7 -3.03 5.42 -23.78
C SER A 7 -1.63 4.79 -23.90
N ILE A 8 -0.87 5.14 -24.94
CA ILE A 8 0.51 4.65 -25.15
C ILE A 8 1.41 5.04 -23.97
N VAL A 9 1.31 6.28 -23.49
CA VAL A 9 2.08 6.75 -22.33
C VAL A 9 1.71 5.97 -21.07
N LEU A 10 0.43 5.74 -20.81
CA LEU A 10 -0.02 4.96 -19.65
C LEU A 10 0.47 3.51 -19.70
N THR A 11 0.39 2.87 -20.86
CA THR A 11 0.92 1.52 -21.05
C THR A 11 2.43 1.50 -20.80
N ALA A 12 3.19 2.44 -21.34
CA ALA A 12 4.63 2.55 -21.09
C ALA A 12 4.96 2.79 -19.61
N ILE A 13 4.12 3.54 -18.88
CA ILE A 13 4.25 3.76 -17.44
C ILE A 13 3.99 2.46 -16.67
N GLY A 14 2.90 1.75 -16.98
CA GLY A 14 2.48 0.52 -16.33
C GLY A 14 3.46 -0.64 -16.56
N GLU A 15 3.99 -0.75 -17.78
CA GLU A 15 5.04 -1.72 -18.13
C GLU A 15 6.42 -1.35 -17.58
N GLY A 16 6.55 -0.19 -16.93
CA GLY A 16 7.79 0.24 -16.31
C GLY A 16 8.86 0.75 -17.28
N ARG A 17 8.54 0.98 -18.56
CA ARG A 17 9.48 1.51 -19.56
C ARG A 17 9.99 2.91 -19.24
N VAL A 18 9.25 3.65 -18.41
CA VAL A 18 9.62 4.99 -17.94
C VAL A 18 9.95 4.92 -16.46
N SER A 19 11.06 5.51 -16.01
CA SER A 19 11.39 5.58 -14.57
C SER A 19 10.33 6.35 -13.78
N VAL A 20 10.05 5.93 -12.55
CA VAL A 20 9.07 6.59 -11.66
C VAL A 20 9.36 8.09 -11.50
N ASP A 21 10.62 8.48 -11.36
CA ASP A 21 11.01 9.90 -11.19
C ASP A 21 10.61 10.77 -12.38
N LYS A 22 10.79 10.27 -13.60
CA LYS A 22 10.36 10.97 -14.83
C LYS A 22 8.85 11.14 -14.88
N ILE A 23 8.10 10.13 -14.43
CA ILE A 23 6.63 10.19 -14.40
C ILE A 23 6.18 11.21 -13.34
N LYS A 24 6.78 11.20 -12.16
CA LYS A 24 6.51 12.19 -11.10
C LYS A 24 6.86 13.61 -11.52
N ALA A 25 7.92 13.81 -12.31
CA ALA A 25 8.26 15.11 -12.87
C ALA A 25 7.27 15.57 -13.95
N PHE A 26 6.60 14.63 -14.63
CA PHE A 26 5.62 14.90 -15.67
C PHE A 26 4.21 15.19 -15.12
N ILE A 27 3.76 14.44 -14.11
CA ILE A 27 2.40 14.55 -13.53
C ILE A 27 1.96 15.99 -13.21
N PRO A 28 2.80 16.86 -12.58
CA PRO A 28 2.41 18.24 -12.27
C PRO A 28 2.08 19.10 -13.49
N ARG A 29 2.54 18.72 -14.69
CA ARG A 29 2.25 19.42 -15.95
C ARG A 29 0.86 19.11 -16.50
N VAL A 30 0.18 18.11 -15.94
CA VAL A 30 -1.17 17.70 -16.32
C VAL A 30 -2.18 18.38 -15.38
N PRO A 31 -3.29 18.95 -15.90
CA PRO A 31 -4.32 19.56 -15.06
C PRO A 31 -4.82 18.62 -13.96
N MET A 32 -5.11 19.18 -12.78
CA MET A 32 -5.51 18.39 -11.59
C MET A 32 -6.80 17.59 -11.82
N ASN A 33 -7.72 18.11 -12.62
CA ASN A 33 -9.00 17.47 -12.92
C ASN A 33 -8.93 16.52 -14.13
N ASP A 34 -7.78 16.36 -14.77
CA ASP A 34 -7.64 15.45 -15.91
C ASP A 34 -7.49 14.02 -15.40
N LEU A 35 -8.40 13.14 -15.82
CA LEU A 35 -8.38 11.75 -15.41
C LEU A 35 -7.11 10.99 -15.85
N PHE A 36 -6.44 11.47 -16.90
CA PHE A 36 -5.13 10.96 -17.30
C PHE A 36 -4.07 11.16 -16.21
N ARG A 37 -4.15 12.26 -15.46
CA ARG A 37 -3.29 12.52 -14.30
C ARG A 37 -3.53 11.48 -13.22
N LEU A 38 -4.79 11.22 -12.88
CA LEU A 38 -5.17 10.22 -11.89
C LEU A 38 -4.65 8.83 -12.27
N LYS A 39 -4.81 8.44 -13.54
CA LYS A 39 -4.28 7.16 -14.06
C LYS A 39 -2.76 7.06 -13.92
N CYS A 40 -2.03 8.14 -14.17
CA CYS A 40 -0.58 8.20 -13.94
C CYS A 40 -0.23 8.08 -12.44
N GLU A 41 -0.95 8.78 -11.57
CA GLU A 41 -0.75 8.74 -10.12
C GLU A 41 -1.01 7.35 -9.54
N MET A 42 -2.08 6.67 -9.98
CA MET A 42 -2.37 5.27 -9.63
C MET A 42 -1.25 4.33 -10.08
N ALA A 43 -0.72 4.52 -11.29
CA ALA A 43 0.37 3.68 -11.80
C ALA A 43 1.68 3.90 -11.04
N VAL A 44 1.98 5.14 -10.66
CA VAL A 44 3.10 5.44 -9.77
C VAL A 44 2.90 4.77 -8.40
N ALA A 45 1.70 4.85 -7.82
CA ALA A 45 1.42 4.24 -6.53
C ALA A 45 1.63 2.71 -6.54
N LEU A 46 1.14 1.99 -7.56
CA LEU A 46 1.42 0.55 -7.70
C LEU A 46 2.92 0.25 -7.80
N ARG A 47 3.65 1.02 -8.61
CA ARG A 47 5.08 0.85 -8.81
C ARG A 47 5.93 1.23 -7.60
N GLU A 48 5.37 1.90 -6.61
CA GLU A 48 6.03 2.19 -5.33
C GLU A 48 5.56 1.27 -4.19
N ALA A 49 4.82 0.20 -4.52
CA ALA A 49 4.18 -0.67 -3.54
C ALA A 49 3.27 0.08 -2.56
N ARG A 50 2.49 1.01 -3.09
CA ARG A 50 1.42 1.73 -2.37
C ARG A 50 0.04 1.38 -2.94
N PRO A 51 -0.37 0.09 -2.98
CA PRO A 51 -1.65 -0.30 -3.55
C PRO A 51 -2.85 0.28 -2.81
N GLN A 52 -2.73 0.59 -1.51
CA GLN A 52 -3.79 1.25 -0.75
C GLN A 52 -4.12 2.65 -1.28
N ASP A 53 -3.11 3.39 -1.75
CA ASP A 53 -3.30 4.73 -2.30
C ASP A 53 -4.13 4.67 -3.59
N VAL A 54 -3.96 3.60 -4.37
CA VAL A 54 -4.76 3.34 -5.58
C VAL A 54 -6.23 3.11 -5.24
N LEU A 55 -6.50 2.34 -4.18
CA LEU A 55 -7.88 2.11 -3.73
C LEU A 55 -8.53 3.42 -3.29
N MET A 56 -7.83 4.24 -2.49
CA MET A 56 -8.33 5.55 -2.07
C MET A 56 -8.57 6.50 -3.25
N MET A 57 -7.67 6.52 -4.25
CA MET A 57 -7.84 7.32 -5.46
C MET A 57 -9.07 6.92 -6.29
N SER A 58 -9.50 5.66 -6.19
CA SER A 58 -10.70 5.17 -6.88
C SER A 58 -11.99 5.39 -6.11
N GLU A 59 -11.93 5.73 -4.82
CA GLU A 59 -13.13 5.97 -4.01
C GLU A 59 -13.89 7.20 -4.54
N ASN A 60 -15.17 7.01 -4.84
CA ASN A 60 -16.08 8.04 -5.38
C ASN A 60 -15.76 8.55 -6.79
N LEU A 61 -14.91 7.83 -7.54
CA LEU A 61 -14.57 8.24 -8.88
C LEU A 61 -15.75 8.08 -9.84
N GLN A 62 -16.20 9.20 -10.42
CA GLN A 62 -17.13 9.20 -11.54
C GLN A 62 -16.32 9.34 -12.84
N ALA A 63 -16.37 8.33 -13.69
CA ALA A 63 -15.61 8.29 -14.93
C ALA A 63 -16.43 7.68 -16.07
N SER A 64 -16.00 7.91 -17.31
CA SER A 64 -16.58 7.27 -18.49
C SER A 64 -16.31 5.74 -18.49
N GLU A 65 -17.10 4.96 -19.23
CA GLU A 65 -16.96 3.50 -19.28
C GLU A 65 -15.55 3.04 -19.73
N ASP A 66 -14.97 3.71 -20.73
CA ASP A 66 -13.60 3.45 -21.20
C ASP A 66 -12.55 3.69 -20.12
N ASP A 67 -12.72 4.76 -19.35
CA ASP A 67 -11.81 5.10 -18.27
C ASP A 67 -11.94 4.11 -17.10
N LEU A 68 -13.18 3.70 -16.79
CA LEU A 68 -13.46 2.70 -15.76
C LEU A 68 -12.76 1.37 -16.05
N THR A 69 -12.62 0.97 -17.31
CA THR A 69 -11.89 -0.26 -17.66
C THR A 69 -10.44 -0.21 -17.21
N PHE A 70 -9.72 0.87 -17.53
CA PHE A 70 -8.32 1.04 -17.10
C PHE A 70 -8.22 1.10 -15.57
N ILE A 71 -9.07 1.93 -14.95
CA ILE A 71 -9.08 2.11 -13.50
C ILE A 71 -9.38 0.78 -12.78
N ASN A 72 -10.35 0.01 -13.26
CA ASN A 72 -10.68 -1.31 -12.72
C ASN A 72 -9.50 -2.29 -12.82
N ASN A 73 -8.71 -2.23 -13.90
CA ASN A 73 -7.50 -3.04 -14.00
C ASN A 73 -6.44 -2.61 -12.97
N MET A 74 -6.30 -1.30 -12.69
CA MET A 74 -5.41 -0.80 -11.64
C MET A 74 -5.87 -1.22 -10.24
N ILE A 75 -7.17 -1.17 -9.98
CA ILE A 75 -7.77 -1.64 -8.71
C ILE A 75 -7.56 -3.15 -8.53
N LYS A 76 -7.79 -3.95 -9.58
CA LYS A 76 -7.49 -5.40 -9.56
C LYS A 76 -6.01 -5.65 -9.28
N CYS A 77 -5.11 -4.89 -9.90
CA CYS A 77 -3.68 -5.00 -9.65
C CYS A 77 -3.34 -4.64 -8.19
N ALA A 78 -3.93 -3.58 -7.63
CA ALA A 78 -3.76 -3.22 -6.22
C ALA A 78 -4.22 -4.34 -5.28
N HIS A 79 -5.39 -4.93 -5.51
CA HIS A 79 -5.88 -6.06 -4.72
C HIS A 79 -4.96 -7.28 -4.82
N ASN A 80 -4.50 -7.61 -6.02
CA ASN A 80 -3.57 -8.72 -6.24
C ASN A 80 -2.25 -8.49 -5.52
N GLN A 81 -1.70 -7.28 -5.60
CA GLN A 81 -0.47 -6.93 -4.89
C GLN A 81 -0.64 -7.08 -3.38
N ILE A 82 -1.71 -6.55 -2.79
CA ILE A 82 -1.96 -6.70 -1.34
C ILE A 82 -2.14 -8.18 -0.97
N SER A 83 -2.87 -8.94 -1.79
CA SER A 83 -3.10 -10.38 -1.56
C SER A 83 -1.78 -11.16 -1.58
N MET A 84 -0.92 -10.92 -2.57
CA MET A 84 0.40 -11.54 -2.65
C MET A 84 1.28 -11.12 -1.49
N ASP A 85 1.38 -9.82 -1.17
CA ASP A 85 2.17 -9.33 -0.04
C ASP A 85 1.73 -9.99 1.27
N ASN A 86 0.43 -10.15 1.48
CA ASN A 86 -0.13 -10.87 2.62
C ASN A 86 0.24 -12.36 2.61
N ALA A 87 0.25 -13.01 1.45
CA ALA A 87 0.69 -14.40 1.31
C ALA A 87 2.19 -14.57 1.64
N PHE A 88 3.05 -13.66 1.15
CA PHE A 88 4.48 -13.62 1.51
C PHE A 88 4.65 -13.48 3.03
N LEU A 89 3.92 -12.53 3.64
CA LEU A 89 3.97 -12.30 5.09
C LEU A 89 3.48 -13.51 5.90
N ALA A 90 2.45 -14.23 5.41
CA ALA A 90 1.96 -15.44 6.05
C ALA A 90 3.00 -16.58 6.05
N LEU A 91 3.84 -16.62 5.02
CA LEU A 91 4.98 -17.54 4.91
C LEU A 91 6.23 -17.06 5.66
N GLY A 92 6.17 -15.91 6.34
CA GLY A 92 7.31 -15.31 7.03
C GLY A 92 8.35 -14.69 6.08
N LEU A 93 8.00 -14.51 4.81
CA LEU A 93 8.83 -13.87 3.81
C LEU A 93 8.59 -12.37 3.80
N VAL A 94 9.62 -11.62 3.37
CA VAL A 94 9.46 -10.19 3.07
C VAL A 94 8.84 -10.08 1.67
N PRO A 95 7.75 -9.33 1.49
CA PRO A 95 7.17 -9.09 0.17
C PRO A 95 8.22 -8.54 -0.81
N PRO A 96 8.10 -8.88 -2.11
CA PRO A 96 9.05 -8.40 -3.10
C PRO A 96 9.07 -6.87 -3.14
N LEU A 97 10.28 -6.30 -3.28
CA LEU A 97 10.41 -4.87 -3.52
C LEU A 97 9.71 -4.49 -4.83
N PRO A 98 9.26 -3.22 -4.96
CA PRO A 98 8.64 -2.77 -6.20
C PRO A 98 9.57 -3.02 -7.39
N ALA A 99 9.02 -3.54 -8.48
CA ALA A 99 9.80 -3.85 -9.67
C ALA A 99 10.44 -2.57 -10.25
N THR A 100 11.75 -2.44 -10.09
CA THR A 100 12.54 -1.48 -10.86
C THR A 100 12.75 -2.08 -12.24
N PHE A 101 11.78 -1.89 -13.13
CA PHE A 101 12.02 -2.10 -14.56
C PHE A 101 13.03 -1.05 -15.03
N CYS A 102 14.32 -1.37 -14.96
CA CYS A 102 15.28 -0.70 -15.84
C CYS A 102 15.03 -1.23 -17.24
N SER A 103 14.87 -0.34 -18.22
CA SER A 103 14.87 -0.76 -19.62
C SER A 103 16.13 -1.59 -19.86
N ALA A 104 16.01 -2.66 -20.65
CA ALA A 104 17.06 -3.64 -20.92
C ALA A 104 18.28 -3.08 -21.70
N ALA A 105 18.64 -1.81 -21.50
CA ALA A 105 19.78 -1.15 -22.13
C ALA A 105 21.02 -1.05 -21.21
N SER A 106 21.02 -1.65 -20.02
CA SER A 106 22.24 -1.75 -19.20
C SER A 106 22.27 -3.05 -18.41
N ILE A 107 22.36 -4.18 -19.11
CA ILE A 107 23.00 -5.37 -18.56
C ILE A 107 24.50 -5.19 -18.79
N ASP A 108 25.13 -4.31 -18.00
CA ASP A 108 26.55 -4.46 -17.73
C ASP A 108 26.67 -5.51 -16.62
N ASN A 109 27.01 -6.73 -17.01
CA ASN A 109 27.17 -7.91 -16.15
C ASN A 109 28.36 -7.82 -15.16
N ASN A 110 28.63 -6.66 -14.57
CA ASN A 110 29.76 -6.46 -13.64
C ASN A 110 29.40 -5.84 -12.28
N ALA A 111 28.13 -5.81 -11.90
CA ALA A 111 27.72 -5.42 -10.54
C ALA A 111 27.17 -6.61 -9.70
N VAL A 112 27.69 -7.83 -9.90
CA VAL A 112 27.62 -8.89 -8.89
C VAL A 112 28.76 -8.66 -7.89
N LYS A 113 28.70 -7.55 -7.13
CA LYS A 113 29.55 -7.33 -5.96
C LYS A 113 28.68 -7.03 -4.74
N SER A 114 28.36 -8.13 -4.06
CA SER A 114 28.37 -8.22 -2.60
C SER A 114 27.46 -7.24 -1.83
N CYS A 115 26.15 -7.48 -1.86
CA CYS A 115 25.30 -7.21 -0.69
C CYS A 115 25.18 -8.47 0.17
N LYS A 116 26.32 -8.92 0.75
CA LYS A 116 26.31 -9.74 1.96
C LYS A 116 26.01 -8.85 3.16
N ASN A 117 24.78 -8.38 3.30
CA ASN A 117 24.32 -7.78 4.57
C ASN A 117 23.27 -8.69 5.19
N LYS A 118 23.81 -9.58 6.03
CA LYS A 118 23.21 -10.26 7.18
C LYS A 118 21.70 -10.06 7.34
N SER A 119 21.00 -11.17 7.17
CA SER A 119 19.76 -11.51 7.86
C SER A 119 19.79 -10.99 9.30
N THR A 120 19.19 -9.83 9.54
CA THR A 120 18.63 -9.50 10.84
C THR A 120 17.16 -9.80 10.74
N THR A 121 16.75 -10.85 11.42
CA THR A 121 15.41 -11.16 11.90
C THR A 121 14.85 -10.00 12.74
N LEU A 122 14.71 -8.84 12.13
CA LEU A 122 13.85 -7.78 12.62
C LEU A 122 12.47 -8.19 12.15
N HIS A 123 11.72 -8.84 13.04
CA HIS A 123 10.28 -8.97 12.96
C HIS A 123 9.73 -7.72 12.29
N ALA A 124 9.38 -7.83 11.00
CA ALA A 124 8.80 -6.74 10.26
C ALA A 124 7.49 -6.42 10.96
N LYS A 125 7.53 -5.45 11.88
CA LYS A 125 6.35 -4.86 12.48
C LYS A 125 5.64 -4.25 11.29
N ILE A 126 4.66 -4.97 10.76
CA ILE A 126 3.79 -4.53 9.67
C ILE A 126 3.42 -3.09 9.97
N LEU A 127 3.98 -2.18 9.19
CA LEU A 127 3.86 -0.75 9.44
C LEU A 127 2.50 -0.34 8.89
N LEU A 128 1.46 -0.53 9.72
CA LEU A 128 0.11 -0.11 9.38
C LEU A 128 0.13 1.38 9.00
N SER A 129 -0.57 1.72 7.90
CA SER A 129 -0.70 3.11 7.47
C SER A 129 -1.25 3.96 8.62
N LYS A 130 -0.92 5.26 8.63
CA LYS A 130 -1.39 6.17 9.70
C LYS A 130 -2.91 6.16 9.81
N GLU A 131 -3.61 6.08 8.68
CA GLU A 131 -5.07 6.04 8.63
C GLU A 131 -5.65 4.73 9.18
N VAL A 132 -5.13 3.57 8.78
CA VAL A 132 -5.60 2.29 9.32
C VAL A 132 -5.37 2.22 10.83
N ARG A 133 -4.24 2.75 11.32
CA ARG A 133 -3.99 2.88 12.76
C ARG A 133 -5.01 3.76 13.44
N PHE A 134 -5.29 4.94 12.86
CA PHE A 134 -6.28 5.88 13.40
C PHE A 134 -7.67 5.22 13.50
N GLN A 135 -8.14 4.60 12.43
CA GLN A 135 -9.44 3.93 12.38
C GLN A 135 -9.54 2.75 13.36
N LEU A 136 -8.50 1.91 13.43
CA LEU A 136 -8.45 0.80 14.38
C LEU A 136 -8.40 1.30 15.82
N THR A 137 -7.66 2.37 16.12
CA THR A 137 -7.64 2.99 17.45
C THR A 137 -9.01 3.55 17.82
N MET A 138 -9.65 4.30 16.93
CA MET A 138 -11.01 4.83 17.14
C MET A 138 -12.02 3.71 17.42
N LYS A 139 -11.96 2.61 16.67
CA LYS A 139 -12.80 1.43 16.94
C LYS A 139 -12.47 0.76 18.27
N PHE A 140 -11.20 0.66 18.62
CA PHE A 140 -10.75 0.10 19.90
C PHE A 140 -11.30 0.91 21.07
N GLU A 141 -11.24 2.23 21.00
CA GLU A 141 -11.78 3.13 22.02
C GLU A 141 -13.31 3.04 22.11
N ARG A 142 -14.02 3.06 20.97
CA ARG A 142 -15.49 2.93 20.94
C ARG A 142 -16.01 1.62 21.52
N ASN A 143 -15.30 0.52 21.27
CA ASN A 143 -15.70 -0.80 21.75
C ASN A 143 -15.06 -1.16 23.11
N CYS A 144 -14.44 -0.19 23.81
CA CYS A 144 -13.74 -0.41 25.08
C CYS A 144 -12.71 -1.55 25.03
N GLY A 145 -12.11 -1.78 23.86
CA GLY A 145 -11.15 -2.85 23.60
C GLY A 145 -11.74 -4.27 23.56
N VAL A 146 -13.06 -4.42 23.57
CA VAL A 146 -13.75 -5.72 23.49
C VAL A 146 -14.22 -5.94 22.06
N PHE A 147 -13.84 -7.08 21.47
CA PHE A 147 -14.24 -7.44 20.11
C PHE A 147 -14.62 -8.91 20.05
N SER A 148 -15.77 -9.19 19.44
CA SER A 148 -16.19 -10.53 19.07
C SER A 148 -15.30 -11.10 17.95
N LYS A 149 -15.31 -12.43 17.80
CA LYS A 149 -14.58 -13.10 16.71
C LYS A 149 -15.06 -12.62 15.34
N ALA A 150 -16.36 -12.35 15.19
CA ALA A 150 -16.97 -11.86 13.96
C ALA A 150 -16.49 -10.44 13.63
N GLU A 151 -16.46 -9.52 14.61
CA GLU A 151 -15.98 -8.16 14.36
C GLU A 151 -14.50 -8.12 13.98
N ILE A 152 -13.68 -8.95 14.62
CA ILE A 152 -12.25 -9.07 14.25
C ILE A 152 -12.13 -9.56 12.81
N GLN A 153 -12.96 -10.52 12.40
CA GLN A 153 -13.00 -11.02 11.02
C GLN A 153 -13.43 -9.92 10.04
N THR A 154 -14.46 -9.15 10.35
CA THR A 154 -14.89 -8.01 9.52
C THR A 154 -13.80 -6.94 9.39
N LEU A 155 -13.06 -6.65 10.46
CA LEU A 155 -11.93 -5.71 10.41
C LEU A 155 -10.76 -6.26 9.59
N ALA A 156 -10.47 -7.55 9.76
CA ALA A 156 -9.47 -8.25 8.99
C ALA A 156 -9.80 -8.18 7.49
N GLU A 157 -11.03 -8.46 7.09
CA GLU A 157 -11.47 -8.33 5.70
C GLU A 157 -11.44 -6.88 5.22
N LYS A 158 -12.01 -5.95 6.00
CA LYS A 158 -12.08 -4.53 5.63
C LYS A 158 -10.72 -3.89 5.39
N TYR A 159 -9.73 -4.21 6.22
CA TYR A 159 -8.39 -3.64 6.11
C TYR A 159 -7.39 -4.58 5.43
N ASN A 160 -7.88 -5.70 4.88
CA ASN A 160 -7.08 -6.75 4.26
C ASN A 160 -5.89 -7.19 5.14
N MET A 161 -6.20 -7.46 6.40
CA MET A 161 -5.29 -7.92 7.44
C MET A 161 -5.72 -9.28 7.95
N THR A 162 -4.83 -10.03 8.59
CA THR A 162 -5.22 -11.24 9.31
C THR A 162 -5.82 -10.89 10.68
N CYS A 163 -6.73 -11.73 11.15
CA CYS A 163 -7.25 -11.67 12.52
C CYS A 163 -6.13 -11.64 13.59
N LYS A 164 -4.98 -12.29 13.32
CA LYS A 164 -3.82 -12.29 14.20
C LYS A 164 -3.16 -10.90 14.28
N GLN A 165 -3.02 -10.21 13.16
CA GLN A 165 -2.45 -8.85 13.12
C GLN A 165 -3.35 -7.85 13.83
N ILE A 166 -4.67 -7.91 13.59
CA ILE A 166 -5.66 -7.05 14.29
C ILE A 166 -5.59 -7.28 15.80
N LYS A 167 -5.60 -8.55 16.23
CA LYS A 167 -5.45 -8.91 17.66
C LYS A 167 -4.14 -8.41 18.26
N GLN A 168 -3.03 -8.53 17.53
CA GLN A 168 -1.72 -8.05 17.98
C GLN A 168 -1.70 -6.52 18.11
N TYR A 169 -2.33 -5.80 17.17
CA TYR A 169 -2.47 -4.35 17.23
C TYR A 169 -3.26 -3.90 18.46
N PHE A 170 -4.43 -4.49 18.70
CA PHE A 170 -5.26 -4.20 19.87
C PHE A 170 -4.58 -4.56 21.19
N ARG A 171 -3.82 -5.67 21.22
CA ARG A 171 -2.99 -6.03 22.37
C ARG A 171 -1.95 -4.93 22.66
N ASN A 172 -1.26 -4.43 21.63
CA ASN A 172 -0.29 -3.34 21.76
C ASN A 172 -0.95 -2.02 22.22
N LEU A 173 -2.16 -1.72 21.75
CA LEU A 173 -2.93 -0.56 22.24
C LEU A 173 -3.29 -0.68 23.72
N ARG A 174 -3.74 -1.86 24.17
CA ARG A 174 -4.10 -2.10 25.58
C ARG A 174 -2.92 -1.90 26.52
N PHE A 175 -1.72 -2.32 26.12
CA PHE A 175 -0.49 -2.09 26.90
C PHE A 175 -0.12 -0.60 26.98
N ARG A 176 -0.35 0.17 25.91
CA ARG A 176 -0.11 1.63 25.93
C ARG A 176 -1.06 2.36 26.87
N SER A 177 -2.34 1.96 26.90
CA SER A 177 -3.33 2.54 27.82
C SER A 177 -2.99 2.23 29.29
N LYS A 178 -2.66 0.97 29.63
CA LYS A 178 -2.25 0.59 31.00
C LYS A 178 -0.92 1.21 31.47
N GLY A 179 0.01 1.44 30.55
CA GLY A 179 1.27 2.13 30.86
C GLY A 179 1.05 3.58 31.31
N HIS A 180 -0.01 4.23 30.84
CA HIS A 180 -0.34 5.59 31.23
C HIS A 180 -1.00 5.69 32.61
N ASP A 181 -1.74 4.67 33.04
CA ASP A 181 -2.34 4.61 34.37
C ASP A 181 -1.32 4.24 35.46
N SER A 182 -0.34 3.41 35.12
CA SER A 182 0.76 3.07 36.06
C SER A 182 1.68 4.25 36.35
N MET A 183 1.77 5.25 35.47
CA MET A 183 2.46 6.51 35.77
C MET A 183 1.64 7.48 36.63
N LYS A 184 0.32 7.33 36.73
CA LYS A 184 -0.51 8.19 37.60
C LYS A 184 -0.61 7.70 39.05
N MET A 185 -0.27 6.45 39.33
CA MET A 185 -0.25 5.90 40.69
C MET A 185 1.08 6.09 41.43
N SER A 186 2.07 6.79 40.83
CA SER A 186 3.34 7.12 41.50
C SER A 186 3.50 8.60 41.86
N SER A 187 2.39 9.35 41.90
CA SER A 187 2.39 10.71 42.44
C SER A 187 1.32 10.86 43.52
N LYS A 188 1.50 10.17 44.65
CA LYS A 188 1.26 10.65 46.03
C LYS A 188 1.59 9.57 47.04
#